data_AF-A0AAE3Y809-F1
#
_entry.id   AF-A0AAE3Y809-F1
#
_cell.length_a   1.000
_cell.length_b   1.000
_cell.length_c   1.000
_cell.angle_alpha   90.00
_cell.angle_beta   90.00
_cell.angle_gamma   90.00
#
_symmetry.space_group_name_H-M   'P 1'
#
loop_
_entity.id
_entity.type
_entity.pdbx_description
1 polymer ?
#
loop_
_entity_poly.entity_id
_entity_poly.type
_entity_poly.pdbx_seq_one_letter_code
_entity_poly.pdbx_strand_id
1 'polypeptide(L)'
;MDKETVRYIIKYFSNLMADDEKLALKYHMYTYKTSDHPKLRSMMIEKAWLPSESELPLFLKTSYEEFELNVVQRIMTEASAKIFFNTCPTCNKLARTPYAKQCRHCGYDWHNLTAAQFKMTSSFQLTGRSFFLLGQIVKGEIKKGQRMDLRILGVNKKPVIEAIEFARKSKDGQVWEEIGLGTDDLTEDEKQYLKNTGSFSMPIDILCE
;
A
#
# COMPACT_ATOMS: atom_id res chain seq x y z
N MET A 1 -10.85 12.57 -13.67
CA MET A 1 -9.66 12.20 -12.87
C MET A 1 -8.43 12.54 -13.70
N ASP A 2 -7.41 13.15 -13.12
CA ASP A 2 -6.21 13.54 -13.85
C ASP A 2 -5.26 12.34 -14.10
N LYS A 3 -4.36 12.49 -15.07
CA LYS A 3 -3.43 11.42 -15.50
C LYS A 3 -2.42 11.03 -14.40
N GLU A 4 -2.11 11.91 -13.46
CA GLU A 4 -1.18 11.60 -12.36
C GLU A 4 -1.85 10.65 -11.36
N THR A 5 -3.09 10.93 -10.99
CA THR A 5 -3.89 10.06 -10.11
C THR A 5 -4.12 8.68 -10.71
N VAL A 6 -4.48 8.60 -12.00
CA VAL A 6 -4.68 7.31 -12.70
C VAL A 6 -3.41 6.45 -12.64
N ARG A 7 -2.27 7.05 -13.01
CA ARG A 7 -0.97 6.36 -12.98
C ARG A 7 -0.55 5.94 -11.57
N TYR A 8 -0.87 6.75 -10.56
CA TYR A 8 -0.58 6.44 -9.18
C TYR A 8 -1.35 5.19 -8.72
N ILE A 9 -2.65 5.11 -9.04
CA ILE A 9 -3.48 3.95 -8.69
C ILE A 9 -2.99 2.70 -9.40
N ILE A 10 -2.82 2.74 -10.72
CA ILE A 10 -2.33 1.59 -11.50
C ILE A 10 -0.99 1.08 -10.98
N LYS A 11 -0.08 2.00 -10.65
CA LYS A 11 1.27 1.63 -10.24
C LYS A 11 1.33 1.05 -8.83
N TYR A 12 0.65 1.68 -7.87
CA TYR A 12 0.81 1.37 -6.45
C TYR A 12 -0.30 0.50 -5.87
N PHE A 13 -1.41 0.34 -6.59
CA PHE A 13 -2.55 -0.48 -6.19
C PHE A 13 -2.90 -1.51 -7.28
N SER A 14 -1.90 -1.97 -8.04
CA SER A 14 -2.05 -3.01 -9.08
C SER A 14 -2.56 -4.35 -8.52
N ASN A 15 -2.43 -4.58 -7.21
CA ASN A 15 -3.02 -5.72 -6.52
C ASN A 15 -4.55 -5.69 -6.51
N LEU A 16 -5.19 -4.53 -6.73
CA LEU A 16 -6.64 -4.38 -6.85
C LEU A 16 -7.16 -4.58 -8.29
N MET A 17 -6.25 -4.74 -9.25
CA MET A 17 -6.61 -5.09 -10.63
C MET A 17 -7.03 -6.55 -10.73
N ALA A 18 -8.00 -6.82 -11.59
CA ALA A 18 -8.35 -8.18 -12.00
C ALA A 18 -7.21 -8.78 -12.85
N ASP A 19 -7.16 -10.12 -12.97
CA ASP A 19 -6.02 -10.78 -13.60
C ASP A 19 -5.96 -10.54 -15.11
N ASP A 20 -7.10 -10.37 -15.75
CA ASP A 20 -7.24 -9.94 -17.14
C ASP A 20 -6.77 -8.49 -17.35
N GLU A 21 -7.07 -7.58 -16.42
CA GLU A 21 -6.55 -6.19 -16.43
C GLU A 21 -5.03 -6.14 -16.23
N LYS A 22 -4.47 -7.02 -15.38
CA LYS A 22 -3.00 -7.13 -15.23
C LYS A 22 -2.36 -7.63 -16.52
N LEU A 23 -2.99 -8.61 -17.15
CA LEU A 23 -2.55 -9.18 -18.42
C LEU A 23 -2.59 -8.13 -19.55
N ALA A 24 -3.69 -7.38 -19.62
CA ALA A 24 -3.88 -6.21 -20.48
C ALA A 24 -2.78 -5.16 -20.32
N LEU A 25 -2.54 -4.71 -19.08
CA LEU A 25 -1.52 -3.73 -18.76
C LEU A 25 -0.13 -4.21 -19.19
N LYS A 26 0.17 -5.50 -18.95
CA LYS A 26 1.41 -6.13 -19.39
C LYS A 26 1.52 -6.08 -20.92
N TYR A 27 0.46 -6.44 -21.64
CA TYR A 27 0.44 -6.38 -23.10
C TYR A 27 0.73 -4.97 -23.64
N HIS A 28 0.06 -3.93 -23.14
CA HIS A 28 0.30 -2.55 -23.57
C HIS A 28 1.73 -2.09 -23.27
N MET A 29 2.23 -2.37 -22.06
CA MET A 29 3.60 -2.01 -21.66
C MET A 29 4.65 -2.63 -22.59
N TYR A 30 4.52 -3.92 -22.90
CA TYR A 30 5.50 -4.59 -23.76
C TYR A 30 5.31 -4.27 -25.23
N THR A 31 4.09 -4.00 -25.69
CA THR A 31 3.84 -3.49 -27.04
C THR A 31 4.58 -2.19 -27.28
N TYR A 32 4.55 -1.26 -26.31
CA TYR A 32 5.34 -0.04 -26.37
C TYR A 32 6.85 -0.32 -26.34
N LYS A 33 7.33 -1.13 -25.38
CA LYS A 33 8.77 -1.43 -25.19
C LYS A 33 9.40 -2.23 -26.33
N THR A 34 8.61 -2.94 -27.13
CA THR A 34 9.08 -3.79 -28.24
C THR A 34 8.68 -3.24 -29.61
N SER A 35 8.16 -2.02 -29.67
CA SER A 35 7.75 -1.36 -30.92
C SER A 35 8.86 -1.35 -31.98
N ASP A 36 10.10 -1.08 -31.56
CA ASP A 36 11.28 -1.08 -32.43
C ASP A 36 11.94 -2.47 -32.63
N HIS A 37 11.42 -3.51 -31.95
CA HIS A 37 12.03 -4.84 -31.90
C HIS A 37 11.01 -5.97 -32.16
N PRO A 38 10.47 -6.09 -33.39
CA PRO A 38 9.41 -7.04 -33.72
C PRO A 38 9.82 -8.51 -33.49
N LYS A 39 11.10 -8.87 -33.73
CA LYS A 39 11.61 -10.23 -33.45
C LYS A 39 11.54 -10.60 -31.97
N LEU A 40 11.84 -9.64 -31.09
CA LEU A 40 11.72 -9.83 -29.65
C LEU A 40 10.25 -10.04 -29.26
N ARG A 41 9.34 -9.25 -29.84
CA ARG A 41 7.90 -9.39 -29.60
C ARG A 41 7.38 -10.77 -30.02
N SER A 42 7.74 -11.25 -31.21
CA SER A 42 7.36 -12.59 -31.68
C SER A 42 7.86 -13.69 -30.75
N MET A 43 9.12 -13.60 -30.30
CA MET A 43 9.69 -14.56 -29.35
C MET A 43 8.97 -14.54 -28.00
N MET A 44 8.58 -13.37 -27.49
CA MET A 44 7.84 -13.26 -26.24
C MET A 44 6.44 -13.87 -26.33
N ILE A 45 5.77 -13.77 -27.48
CA ILE A 45 4.48 -14.42 -27.73
C ILE A 45 4.67 -15.94 -27.83
N GLU A 46 5.66 -16.42 -28.60
CA GLU A 46 5.98 -17.84 -28.76
C GLU A 46 6.32 -18.52 -27.42
N LYS A 47 7.02 -17.81 -26.53
CA LYS A 47 7.36 -18.27 -25.18
C LYS A 47 6.22 -18.12 -24.16
N ALA A 48 5.03 -17.69 -24.58
CA ALA A 48 3.88 -17.39 -23.72
C ALA A 48 4.18 -16.36 -22.61
N TRP A 49 5.15 -15.47 -22.83
CA TRP A 49 5.46 -14.37 -21.91
C TRP A 49 4.52 -13.19 -22.14
N LEU A 50 3.98 -13.07 -23.35
CA LEU A 50 2.94 -12.13 -23.72
C LEU A 50 1.77 -12.88 -24.35
N PRO A 51 0.53 -12.51 -24.01
CA PRO A 51 -0.64 -13.03 -24.70
C PRO A 51 -0.60 -12.58 -26.16
N SER A 52 -1.09 -13.44 -27.06
CA SER A 52 -1.37 -13.03 -28.43
C SER A 52 -2.57 -12.06 -28.45
N GLU A 53 -2.67 -11.25 -29.50
CA GLU A 53 -3.78 -10.28 -29.63
C GLU A 53 -5.16 -10.97 -29.69
N SER A 54 -5.22 -12.21 -30.18
CA SER A 54 -6.44 -13.03 -30.18
C SER A 54 -6.88 -13.53 -28.80
N GLU A 55 -5.97 -13.55 -27.82
CA GLU A 55 -6.23 -13.99 -26.44
C GLU A 55 -6.56 -12.82 -25.51
N LEU A 56 -6.49 -11.59 -26.02
CA LEU A 56 -6.83 -10.41 -25.27
C LEU A 56 -8.34 -10.24 -25.14
N PRO A 57 -8.86 -9.98 -23.93
CA PRO A 57 -10.25 -9.62 -23.74
C PRO A 57 -10.70 -8.48 -24.68
N LEU A 58 -11.94 -8.58 -25.20
CA LEU A 58 -12.53 -7.63 -26.15
C LEU A 58 -12.47 -6.15 -25.70
N PHE A 59 -12.43 -5.88 -24.40
CA PHE A 59 -12.36 -4.51 -23.87
C PHE A 59 -10.99 -3.83 -24.05
N LEU A 60 -9.96 -4.58 -24.49
CA LEU A 60 -8.64 -4.05 -24.87
C LEU A 60 -8.60 -3.40 -26.26
N LYS A 61 -9.73 -3.38 -26.97
CA LYS A 61 -9.86 -2.65 -28.25
C LYS A 61 -9.97 -1.13 -28.07
N THR A 62 -9.97 -0.65 -26.83
CA THR A 62 -9.95 0.78 -26.50
C THR A 62 -8.52 1.31 -26.48
N SER A 63 -8.36 2.64 -26.55
CA SER A 63 -7.03 3.24 -26.42
C SER A 63 -6.41 2.94 -25.04
N TYR A 64 -5.08 2.99 -24.94
CA TYR A 64 -4.39 2.72 -23.67
C TYR A 64 -4.87 3.66 -22.55
N GLU A 65 -5.07 4.94 -22.86
CA GLU A 65 -5.63 5.92 -21.93
C GLU A 65 -7.04 5.56 -21.45
N GLU A 66 -7.92 5.10 -22.34
CA GLU A 66 -9.28 4.68 -21.98
C GLU A 66 -9.25 3.41 -21.11
N PHE A 67 -8.38 2.46 -21.45
CA PHE A 67 -8.15 1.27 -20.63
C PHE A 67 -7.72 1.66 -19.20
N GLU A 68 -6.69 2.52 -19.05
CA GLU A 68 -6.21 2.96 -17.74
C GLU A 68 -7.34 3.64 -16.93
N LEU A 69 -8.15 4.48 -17.58
CA LEU A 69 -9.25 5.17 -16.92
C LEU A 69 -10.36 4.21 -16.47
N ASN A 70 -10.74 3.24 -17.31
CA ASN A 70 -11.80 2.27 -17.01
C ASN A 70 -11.43 1.38 -15.83
N VAL A 71 -10.19 0.86 -15.81
CA VAL A 71 -9.66 0.08 -14.68
C VAL A 71 -9.73 0.88 -13.39
N VAL A 72 -9.25 2.14 -13.43
CA VAL A 72 -9.24 2.98 -12.24
C VAL A 72 -10.65 3.33 -11.77
N GLN A 73 -11.58 3.61 -12.67
CA GLN A 73 -12.99 3.84 -12.31
C GLN A 73 -13.62 2.63 -11.63
N ARG A 74 -13.36 1.42 -12.14
CA ARG A 74 -13.80 0.17 -11.50
C ARG A 74 -13.21 0.04 -10.10
N ILE A 75 -11.89 0.17 -9.94
CA ILE A 75 -11.24 0.04 -8.63
C ILE A 75 -11.78 1.08 -7.64
N MET A 76 -12.00 2.34 -8.07
CA MET A 76 -12.56 3.36 -7.20
C MET A 76 -14.01 3.06 -6.80
N THR A 77 -14.78 2.41 -7.66
CA THR A 77 -16.17 2.03 -7.37
C THR A 77 -16.22 0.86 -6.40
N GLU A 78 -15.38 -0.17 -6.60
CA GLU A 78 -15.46 -1.44 -5.87
C GLU A 78 -14.57 -1.49 -4.62
N ALA A 79 -13.48 -0.71 -4.60
CA ALA A 79 -12.40 -0.86 -3.63
C ALA A 79 -11.76 0.46 -3.19
N SER A 80 -12.46 1.60 -3.31
CA SER A 80 -11.93 2.92 -2.90
C SER A 80 -11.43 2.97 -1.46
N ALA A 81 -12.06 2.24 -0.53
CA ALA A 81 -11.63 2.17 0.87
C ALA A 81 -10.20 1.62 1.05
N LYS A 82 -9.70 0.84 0.09
CA LYS A 82 -8.34 0.28 0.08
C LYS A 82 -7.30 1.21 -0.54
N ILE A 83 -7.74 2.30 -1.18
CA ILE A 83 -6.86 3.28 -1.82
C ILE A 83 -6.58 4.41 -0.85
N PHE A 84 -5.32 4.83 -0.79
CA PHE A 84 -4.92 6.05 -0.10
C PHE A 84 -4.00 6.90 -0.98
N PHE A 85 -4.10 8.21 -0.80
CA PHE A 85 -3.25 9.16 -1.48
C PHE A 85 -2.26 9.77 -0.48
N ASN A 86 -0.97 9.69 -0.81
CA ASN A 86 0.04 10.42 -0.07
C ASN A 86 0.10 11.83 -0.65
N THR A 87 -0.54 12.80 -0.01
CA THR A 87 -0.52 14.21 -0.44
C THR A 87 0.45 15.02 0.42
N CYS A 88 1.03 16.05 -0.17
CA CYS A 88 1.87 16.99 0.55
C CYS A 88 1.04 17.76 1.58
N PRO A 89 1.44 17.82 2.86
CA PRO A 89 0.68 18.55 3.89
C PRO A 89 0.64 20.08 3.65
N THR A 90 1.59 20.62 2.87
CA THR A 90 1.68 22.07 2.61
C THR A 90 0.93 22.50 1.35
N CYS A 91 1.06 21.78 0.24
CA CYS A 91 0.43 22.16 -1.03
C CYS A 91 -0.69 21.22 -1.50
N ASN A 92 -0.97 20.16 -0.74
CA ASN A 92 -1.99 19.15 -1.00
C ASN A 92 -1.88 18.40 -2.35
N LYS A 93 -0.76 18.56 -3.08
CA LYS A 93 -0.50 17.81 -4.32
C LYS A 93 -0.06 16.38 -4.03
N LEU A 94 -0.39 15.47 -4.94
CA LEU A 94 -0.03 14.06 -4.86
C LEU A 94 1.49 13.88 -4.85
N ALA A 95 2.00 13.13 -3.88
CA ALA A 95 3.41 12.78 -3.81
C ALA A 95 3.75 11.68 -4.82
N ARG A 96 5.04 11.59 -5.17
CA ARG A 96 5.52 10.66 -6.21
C ARG A 96 5.23 9.19 -5.90
N THR A 97 5.24 8.83 -4.61
CA THR A 97 5.02 7.46 -4.15
C THR A 97 4.22 7.48 -2.84
N PRO A 98 3.58 6.36 -2.46
CA PRO A 98 2.91 6.21 -1.17
C PRO A 98 3.82 6.47 0.05
N TYR A 99 5.13 6.34 -0.13
CA TYR A 99 6.14 6.42 0.94
C TYR A 99 6.95 7.73 0.91
N ALA A 100 6.71 8.60 -0.07
CA ALA A 100 7.47 9.82 -0.24
C ALA A 100 7.26 10.77 0.96
N LYS A 101 8.37 11.34 1.46
CA LYS A 101 8.38 12.33 2.55
C LYS A 101 8.84 13.72 2.11
N GLN A 102 8.94 13.93 0.80
CA GLN A 102 9.31 15.21 0.22
C GLN A 102 8.41 15.50 -0.99
N CYS A 103 7.91 16.73 -1.07
CA CYS A 103 7.07 17.17 -2.17
C CYS A 103 7.91 17.46 -3.43
N ARG A 104 7.57 16.80 -4.54
CA ARG A 104 8.16 17.13 -5.86
C ARG A 104 7.69 18.48 -6.44
N HIS A 105 6.63 19.07 -5.88
CA HIS A 105 6.02 20.29 -6.43
C HIS A 105 6.44 21.55 -5.68
N CYS A 106 6.46 21.53 -4.35
CA CYS A 106 6.85 22.67 -3.52
C CYS A 106 8.13 22.47 -2.72
N GLY A 107 8.78 21.30 -2.80
CA GLY A 107 10.02 20.99 -2.08
C GLY A 107 9.86 20.73 -0.58
N TYR A 108 8.66 20.91 0.01
CA TYR A 108 8.43 20.68 1.44
C TYR A 108 8.82 19.27 1.84
N ASP A 109 9.63 19.16 2.89
CA ASP A 109 10.11 17.93 3.49
C ASP A 109 9.40 17.72 4.83
N TRP A 110 8.77 16.57 5.00
CA TRP A 110 8.04 16.21 6.23
C TRP A 110 8.61 15.00 6.95
N HIS A 111 9.90 14.68 6.77
CA HIS A 111 10.58 13.67 7.58
C HIS A 111 10.50 13.99 9.08
N ASN A 112 10.42 15.28 9.45
CA ASN A 112 10.28 15.74 10.83
C ASN A 112 8.91 15.44 11.46
N LEU A 113 7.89 15.11 10.66
CA LEU A 113 6.58 14.69 11.18
C LEU A 113 6.58 13.25 11.69
N THR A 114 7.62 12.46 11.39
CA THR A 114 7.79 11.10 11.89
C THR A 114 8.51 11.13 13.25
N ALA A 115 7.78 10.80 14.32
CA ALA A 115 8.33 10.65 15.66
C ALA A 115 9.16 9.37 15.81
N ALA A 116 8.65 8.27 15.23
CA ALA A 116 9.27 6.96 15.33
C ALA A 116 8.91 6.08 14.13
N GLN A 117 9.62 4.96 14.01
CA GLN A 117 9.36 3.91 13.03
C GLN A 117 9.15 2.60 13.76
N PHE A 118 8.03 1.93 13.49
CA PHE A 118 7.63 0.72 14.17
C PHE A 118 7.49 -0.44 13.18
N LYS A 119 8.20 -1.53 13.43
CA LYS A 119 8.12 -2.73 12.60
C LYS A 119 7.15 -3.73 13.22
N MET A 120 5.99 -3.86 12.59
CA MET A 120 4.93 -4.78 13.02
C MET A 120 5.29 -6.23 12.69
N THR A 121 5.16 -7.11 13.68
CA THR A 121 5.36 -8.55 13.56
C THR A 121 4.05 -9.34 13.59
N SER A 122 3.05 -8.82 14.30
CA SER A 122 1.74 -9.46 14.45
C SER A 122 0.71 -8.47 14.99
N SER A 123 -0.56 -8.86 15.02
CA SER A 123 -1.63 -8.09 15.65
C SER A 123 -2.63 -9.00 16.35
N PHE A 124 -3.27 -8.51 17.40
CA PHE A 124 -4.27 -9.27 18.17
C PHE A 124 -5.20 -8.34 18.95
N GLN A 125 -6.29 -8.90 19.47
CA GLN A 125 -7.17 -8.22 20.41
C GLN A 125 -7.64 -9.21 21.46
N LEU A 126 -7.55 -8.84 22.73
CA LEU A 126 -8.17 -9.57 23.83
C LEU A 126 -9.57 -9.01 24.08
N THR A 127 -10.49 -9.86 24.52
CA THR A 127 -11.87 -9.46 24.83
C THR A 127 -11.87 -8.30 25.83
N GLY A 128 -12.58 -7.22 25.48
CA GLY A 128 -12.70 -6.02 26.32
C GLY A 128 -11.46 -5.13 26.36
N ARG A 129 -10.46 -5.36 25.51
CA ARG A 129 -9.26 -4.50 25.35
C ARG A 129 -9.17 -3.94 23.94
N SER A 130 -8.29 -2.94 23.77
CA SER A 130 -7.96 -2.38 22.47
C SER A 130 -7.35 -3.41 21.51
N PHE A 131 -7.38 -3.09 20.22
CA PHE A 131 -6.67 -3.85 19.20
C PHE A 131 -5.20 -3.46 19.20
N PHE A 132 -4.29 -4.43 19.33
CA PHE A 132 -2.86 -4.19 19.45
C PHE A 132 -2.09 -4.62 18.20
N LEU A 133 -1.20 -3.74 17.75
CA LEU A 133 -0.10 -4.07 16.84
C LEU A 133 1.14 -4.39 17.66
N LEU A 134 1.67 -5.61 17.51
CA LEU A 134 2.90 -6.05 18.17
C LEU A 134 4.10 -5.87 17.25
N GLY A 135 5.24 -5.52 17.82
CA GLY A 135 6.45 -5.31 17.05
C GLY A 135 7.58 -4.65 17.82
N GLN A 136 8.47 -4.01 17.07
CA GLN A 136 9.69 -3.39 17.57
C GLN A 136 9.82 -1.95 17.08
N ILE A 137 10.32 -1.07 17.95
CA ILE A 137 10.74 0.27 17.57
C ILE A 137 12.07 0.15 16.80
N VAL A 138 12.06 0.57 15.54
CA VAL A 138 13.26 0.61 14.69
C VAL A 138 14.03 1.91 14.90
N LYS A 139 13.31 3.02 15.14
CA LYS A 139 13.88 4.35 15.33
C LYS A 139 12.91 5.24 16.11
N GLY A 140 13.45 6.15 16.92
CA GLY A 140 12.68 7.20 17.59
C GLY A 140 12.01 6.74 18.89
N GLU A 141 11.11 7.59 19.41
CA GLU A 141 10.37 7.33 20.65
C GLU A 141 8.86 7.34 20.37
N ILE A 142 8.17 6.36 20.93
CA ILE A 142 6.71 6.23 20.83
C ILE A 142 6.06 6.64 22.15
N LYS A 143 5.01 7.45 22.07
CA LYS A 143 4.22 7.96 23.21
C LYS A 143 2.74 7.82 22.91
N LYS A 144 1.93 7.65 23.97
CA LYS A 144 0.46 7.70 23.87
C LYS A 144 0.03 9.04 23.25
N GLY A 145 -1.01 9.02 22.42
CA GLY A 145 -1.54 10.18 21.70
C GLY A 145 -0.98 10.36 20.29
N GLN A 146 0.21 9.82 20.00
CA GLN A 146 0.75 9.80 18.64
C GLN A 146 -0.09 8.91 17.71
N ARG A 147 0.05 9.09 16.40
CA ARG A 147 -0.74 8.37 15.40
C ARG A 147 0.09 7.35 14.62
N MET A 148 -0.49 6.18 14.38
CA MET A 148 0.13 5.12 13.57
C MET A 148 -0.30 5.25 12.12
N ASP A 149 0.62 5.49 11.18
CA ASP A 149 0.26 5.52 9.75
C ASP A 149 0.13 4.10 9.18
N LEU A 150 -1.09 3.57 9.20
CA LEU A 150 -1.39 2.20 8.74
C LEU A 150 -1.64 2.10 7.24
N ARG A 151 -1.55 3.22 6.51
CA ARG A 151 -1.86 3.26 5.07
C ARG A 151 -0.97 2.32 4.27
N ILE A 152 0.31 2.25 4.64
CA ILE A 152 1.26 1.33 3.98
C ILE A 152 0.94 -0.15 4.20
N LEU A 153 0.16 -0.47 5.23
CA LEU A 153 -0.34 -1.80 5.51
C LEU A 153 -1.62 -2.11 4.72
N GLY A 154 -2.19 -1.15 3.99
CA GLY A 154 -3.46 -1.30 3.27
C GLY A 154 -4.69 -0.84 4.04
N VAL A 155 -4.51 -0.26 5.23
CA VAL A 155 -5.61 0.34 6.02
C VAL A 155 -5.54 1.85 5.90
N ASN A 156 -6.51 2.47 5.22
CA ASN A 156 -6.51 3.91 4.95
C ASN A 156 -6.84 4.78 6.19
N LYS A 157 -6.08 4.61 7.28
CA LYS A 157 -6.28 5.32 8.54
C LYS A 157 -4.96 5.66 9.24
N LYS A 158 -5.06 6.62 10.16
CA LYS A 158 -4.01 7.04 11.08
C LYS A 158 -4.51 6.98 12.53
N PRO A 159 -4.83 5.80 13.07
CA PRO A 159 -5.37 5.66 14.41
C PRO A 159 -4.42 6.20 15.48
N VAL A 160 -5.00 6.73 16.56
CA VAL A 160 -4.26 7.18 17.75
C VAL A 160 -3.79 5.96 18.55
N ILE A 161 -2.58 6.06 19.11
CA ILE A 161 -2.05 5.12 20.09
C ILE A 161 -2.71 5.43 21.44
N GLU A 162 -3.64 4.58 21.84
CA GLU A 162 -4.40 4.70 23.10
C GLU A 162 -3.74 3.96 24.25
N ALA A 163 -2.99 2.90 23.95
CA ALA A 163 -2.28 2.10 24.94
C ALA A 163 -0.91 1.67 24.42
N ILE A 164 0.05 1.57 25.33
CA ILE A 164 1.36 0.96 25.08
C ILE A 164 1.53 -0.14 26.11
N GLU A 165 1.63 -1.38 25.64
CA GLU A 165 1.82 -2.58 26.47
C GLU A 165 3.07 -3.34 26.03
N PHE A 166 3.53 -4.26 26.86
CA PHE A 166 4.65 -5.14 26.55
C PHE A 166 4.18 -6.58 26.51
N ALA A 167 4.53 -7.29 25.43
CA ALA A 167 4.17 -8.67 25.20
C ALA A 167 5.42 -9.54 25.26
N ARG A 168 5.51 -10.40 26.29
CA ARG A 168 6.56 -11.40 26.39
C ARG A 168 6.26 -12.55 25.41
N LYS A 169 7.18 -12.80 24.49
CA LYS A 169 7.15 -13.94 23.58
C LYS A 169 8.22 -14.95 23.95
N SER A 170 7.91 -16.22 23.73
CA SER A 170 8.87 -17.32 23.87
C SER A 170 8.74 -18.27 22.70
N LYS A 171 9.86 -18.58 22.04
CA LYS A 171 9.93 -19.61 21.00
C LYS A 171 11.27 -20.34 21.10
N ASP A 172 11.23 -21.67 21.07
CA ASP A 172 12.43 -22.53 21.10
C ASP A 172 13.38 -22.21 22.26
N GLY A 173 12.83 -21.86 23.44
CA GLY A 173 13.59 -21.48 24.63
C GLY A 173 14.11 -20.03 24.63
N GLN A 174 14.03 -19.31 23.51
CA GLN A 174 14.37 -17.90 23.44
C GLN A 174 13.18 -17.04 23.86
N VAL A 175 13.41 -16.15 24.82
CA VAL A 175 12.40 -15.19 25.30
C VAL A 175 12.80 -13.79 24.85
N TRP A 176 11.84 -13.07 24.27
CA TRP A 176 12.00 -11.65 23.99
C TRP A 176 10.71 -10.90 24.32
N GLU A 177 10.81 -9.58 24.39
CA GLU A 177 9.68 -8.70 24.62
C GLU A 177 9.40 -7.92 23.34
N GLU A 178 8.13 -7.81 22.99
CA GLU A 178 7.64 -6.93 21.93
C GLU A 178 6.80 -5.81 22.53
N ILE A 179 6.78 -4.68 21.83
CA ILE A 179 5.93 -3.55 22.19
C ILE A 179 4.60 -3.72 21.47
N GLY A 180 3.51 -3.53 22.21
CA GLY A 180 2.14 -3.48 21.72
C GLY A 180 1.62 -2.05 21.66
N LEU A 181 1.21 -1.60 20.47
CA LEU A 181 0.55 -0.32 20.26
C LEU A 181 -0.95 -0.55 20.10
N GLY A 182 -1.73 -0.12 21.08
CA GLY A 182 -3.17 -0.33 21.17
C GLY A 182 -3.98 0.81 20.56
N THR A 183 -5.06 0.48 19.85
CA THR A 183 -6.04 1.44 19.34
C THR A 183 -7.46 0.86 19.28
N ASP A 184 -8.45 1.76 19.37
CA ASP A 184 -9.87 1.45 19.24
C ASP A 184 -10.49 2.00 17.95
N ASP A 185 -9.71 2.73 17.13
CA ASP A 185 -10.17 3.43 15.92
C ASP A 185 -10.17 2.56 14.65
N LEU A 186 -10.41 1.25 14.81
CA LEU A 186 -10.44 0.28 13.72
C LEU A 186 -11.79 -0.44 13.66
N THR A 187 -12.29 -0.66 12.44
CA THR A 187 -13.46 -1.51 12.20
C THR A 187 -13.10 -2.99 12.32
N GLU A 188 -14.09 -3.87 12.48
CA GLU A 188 -13.85 -5.32 12.56
C GLU A 188 -13.18 -5.87 11.29
N ASP A 189 -13.56 -5.36 10.11
CA ASP A 189 -12.94 -5.75 8.85
C ASP A 189 -11.46 -5.35 8.78
N GLU A 190 -11.11 -4.14 9.24
CA GLU A 190 -9.72 -3.65 9.30
C GLU A 190 -8.90 -4.49 10.30
N LYS A 191 -9.47 -4.81 11.46
CA LYS A 191 -8.82 -5.67 12.46
C LYS A 191 -8.56 -7.07 11.89
N GLN A 192 -9.54 -7.67 11.22
CA GLN A 192 -9.37 -9.00 10.62
C GLN A 192 -8.35 -8.99 9.50
N TYR A 193 -8.33 -7.94 8.68
CA TYR A 193 -7.33 -7.75 7.65
C TYR A 193 -5.91 -7.64 8.23
N LEU A 194 -5.72 -6.85 9.29
CA LEU A 194 -4.41 -6.72 9.96
C LEU A 194 -3.96 -8.02 10.64
N LYS A 195 -4.89 -8.80 11.21
CA LYS A 195 -4.60 -10.15 11.74
C LYS A 195 -4.08 -11.07 10.64
N ASN A 196 -4.70 -11.03 9.46
CA ASN A 196 -4.32 -11.86 8.31
C ASN A 196 -3.02 -11.38 7.63
N THR A 197 -2.69 -10.09 7.73
CA THR A 197 -1.47 -9.50 7.14
C THR A 197 -0.20 -10.04 7.81
N GLY A 198 -0.25 -10.31 9.12
CA GLY A 198 0.87 -10.89 9.86
C GLY A 198 2.07 -9.95 9.97
N SER A 199 3.28 -10.45 9.69
CA SER A 199 4.52 -9.65 9.77
C SER A 199 4.70 -8.83 8.49
N PHE A 200 5.04 -7.55 8.65
CA PHE A 200 5.28 -6.66 7.52
C PHE A 200 6.76 -6.22 7.47
N SER A 201 7.34 -6.25 6.27
CA SER A 201 8.78 -6.02 6.11
C SER A 201 9.19 -4.57 6.34
N MET A 202 8.36 -3.62 5.92
CA MET A 202 8.60 -2.19 6.09
C MET A 202 8.06 -1.70 7.43
N PRO A 203 8.77 -0.82 8.15
CA PRO A 203 8.20 -0.18 9.33
C PRO A 203 7.10 0.80 8.93
N ILE A 204 6.05 0.88 9.77
CA ILE A 204 5.09 1.98 9.73
C ILE A 204 5.69 3.21 10.40
N ASP A 205 5.26 4.38 9.96
CA ASP A 205 5.62 5.63 10.60
C ASP A 205 4.66 5.91 11.77
N ILE A 206 5.24 6.37 12.87
CA ILE A 206 4.52 6.96 14.00
C ILE A 206 4.66 8.47 13.87
N LEU A 207 3.54 9.18 13.85
CA LEU A 207 3.49 10.60 13.56
C LEU A 207 3.43 11.43 14.84
N CYS A 208 4.06 12.61 14.82
CA CYS A 208 4.17 13.52 15.96
C CYS A 208 2.87 14.23 16.38
N GLU A 209 1.81 14.20 15.55
CA GLU A 209 0.57 15.01 15.73
C GLU A 209 0.02 14.99 17.16
#